data_AF-A0A524LB80-F1
#
_entry.id   AF-A0A524LB80-F1
#
_cell.length_a   1.000
_cell.length_b   1.000
_cell.length_c   1.000
_cell.angle_alpha   90.00
_cell.angle_beta   90.00
_cell.angle_gamma   90.00
#
_symmetry.space_group_name_H-M   'P 1'
#
loop_
_entity.id
_entity.type
_entity.pdbx_description
1 polymer ?
#
loop_
_entity_poly.entity_id
_entity_poly.type
_entity_poly.pdbx_seq_one_letter_code
_entity_poly.pdbx_strand_id
1 'polypeptide(L)'
;MPKFRADHYLIAEFESVKDTKQVGDKVLAALKELDELKDLAIVSKRMEGKSWSEILGRIDIPAGSKAFWAMIKKDFTEREPYHLFIRFDMNAEGETIEDARASVKAWVESNVVPKIQANTQTKTIKVLEPNEIFLPKLD
;
A
#
# COMPACT_ATOMS: atom_id res chain seq x y z
N MET A 1 14.74 -20.34 -6.84
CA MET A 1 15.88 -19.47 -6.46
C MET A 1 15.83 -19.22 -4.96
N PRO A 2 16.85 -18.61 -4.31
CA PRO A 2 16.71 -18.13 -2.94
C PRO A 2 15.44 -17.30 -2.76
N LYS A 3 14.82 -17.39 -1.58
CA LYS A 3 13.63 -16.61 -1.22
C LYS A 3 14.01 -15.56 -0.19
N PHE A 4 13.70 -14.30 -0.50
CA PHE A 4 13.98 -13.17 0.38
C PHE A 4 12.68 -12.53 0.84
N ARG A 5 12.72 -11.96 2.05
CA ARG A 5 11.68 -11.04 2.52
C ARG A 5 11.85 -9.71 1.78
N ALA A 6 10.84 -9.32 1.03
CA ALA A 6 10.88 -8.19 0.10
C ALA A 6 9.68 -7.25 0.31
N ASP A 7 9.42 -6.90 1.58
CA ASP A 7 8.34 -5.97 1.95
C ASP A 7 8.46 -4.65 1.18
N HIS A 8 7.33 -4.13 0.70
CA HIS A 8 7.24 -2.82 0.06
C HIS A 8 6.07 -2.02 0.59
N TYR A 9 6.14 -0.72 0.38
CA TYR A 9 5.12 0.23 0.76
C TYR A 9 4.68 1.04 -0.44
N LEU A 10 3.41 1.45 -0.44
CA LEU A 10 2.89 2.42 -1.39
C LEU A 10 2.27 3.56 -0.62
N ILE A 11 2.70 4.78 -0.91
CA ILE A 11 2.07 5.99 -0.41
C ILE A 11 1.45 6.77 -1.55
N ALA A 12 0.29 7.37 -1.31
CA ALA A 12 -0.34 8.25 -2.29
C ALA A 12 -0.97 9.48 -1.64
N GLU A 13 -0.85 10.61 -2.33
CA GLU A 13 -1.61 11.82 -2.06
C GLU A 13 -2.75 11.92 -3.08
N PHE A 14 -3.98 11.81 -2.62
CA PHE A 14 -5.16 12.13 -3.43
C PHE A 14 -5.38 13.63 -3.62
N GLU A 15 -6.01 14.02 -4.74
CA GLU A 15 -6.40 15.41 -5.00
C GLU A 15 -7.37 15.97 -3.94
N SER A 16 -8.32 15.14 -3.51
CA SER A 16 -9.30 15.50 -2.48
C SER A 16 -9.74 14.27 -1.69
N VAL A 17 -9.77 14.38 -0.37
CA VAL A 17 -10.31 13.37 0.54
C VAL A 17 -11.42 13.99 1.37
N LYS A 18 -12.64 14.03 0.80
CA LYS A 18 -13.82 14.53 1.53
C LYS A 18 -14.35 13.47 2.50
N ASP A 19 -14.40 12.23 2.06
CA ASP A 19 -14.87 11.06 2.81
C ASP A 19 -13.88 9.89 2.64
N THR A 20 -13.26 9.48 3.75
CA THR A 20 -12.27 8.39 3.79
C THR A 20 -12.89 7.03 3.50
N LYS A 21 -14.20 6.85 3.76
CA LYS A 21 -14.91 5.62 3.43
C LYS A 21 -15.12 5.53 1.92
N GLN A 22 -15.62 6.59 1.29
CA GLN A 22 -15.83 6.61 -0.16
C GLN A 22 -14.52 6.40 -0.94
N VAL A 23 -13.43 7.05 -0.53
CA VAL A 23 -12.12 6.84 -1.13
C VAL A 23 -11.62 5.42 -0.85
N GLY A 24 -11.79 4.94 0.38
CA GLY A 24 -11.45 3.57 0.75
C GLY A 24 -12.19 2.51 -0.08
N ASP A 25 -13.48 2.71 -0.36
CA ASP A 25 -14.27 1.80 -1.20
C ASP A 25 -13.76 1.76 -2.65
N LYS A 26 -13.33 2.92 -3.20
CA LYS A 26 -12.69 2.98 -4.53
C LYS A 26 -11.34 2.26 -4.55
N VAL A 27 -10.52 2.47 -3.53
CA VAL A 27 -9.24 1.77 -3.38
C VAL A 27 -9.47 0.26 -3.22
N LEU A 28 -10.45 -0.14 -2.40
CA LEU A 28 -10.82 -1.55 -2.23
C LEU A 28 -11.28 -2.18 -3.56
N ALA A 29 -12.12 -1.47 -4.34
CA ALA A 29 -12.57 -1.95 -5.64
C ALA A 29 -11.38 -2.16 -6.59
N ALA A 30 -10.47 -1.19 -6.68
CA ALA A 30 -9.25 -1.30 -7.47
C ALA A 30 -8.37 -2.50 -7.06
N LEU A 31 -8.21 -2.72 -5.75
CA LEU A 31 -7.39 -3.82 -5.22
C LEU A 31 -8.04 -5.19 -5.44
N LYS A 32 -9.38 -5.27 -5.48
CA LYS A 32 -10.12 -6.51 -5.78
C LYS A 32 -9.99 -6.96 -7.23
N GLU A 33 -9.53 -6.09 -8.13
CA GLU A 33 -9.21 -6.48 -9.52
C GLU A 33 -7.88 -7.25 -9.62
N LEU A 34 -7.11 -7.35 -8.54
CA LEU A 34 -5.85 -8.07 -8.49
C LEU A 34 -6.08 -9.47 -7.94
N ASP A 35 -5.81 -10.48 -8.76
CA ASP A 35 -6.01 -11.88 -8.38
C ASP A 35 -5.11 -12.29 -7.21
N GLU A 36 -3.95 -11.66 -7.05
CA GLU A 36 -3.02 -11.92 -5.96
C GLU A 36 -3.54 -11.37 -4.62
N LEU A 37 -4.48 -10.44 -4.59
CA LEU A 37 -5.02 -9.90 -3.33
C LEU A 37 -6.32 -10.60 -2.96
N LYS A 38 -6.29 -11.36 -1.87
CA LYS A 38 -7.42 -12.17 -1.39
C LYS A 38 -7.93 -11.67 -0.05
N ASP A 39 -9.17 -12.05 0.26
CA ASP A 39 -9.84 -11.81 1.53
C ASP A 39 -9.87 -10.32 1.94
N LEU A 40 -9.92 -9.43 0.94
CA LEU A 40 -9.91 -7.98 1.15
C LEU A 40 -11.20 -7.49 1.81
N ALA A 41 -11.07 -6.88 2.97
CA ALA A 41 -12.16 -6.27 3.73
C ALA A 41 -11.78 -4.87 4.21
N ILE A 42 -12.74 -3.94 4.17
CA ILE A 42 -12.59 -2.58 4.69
C ILE A 42 -13.24 -2.45 6.06
N VAL A 43 -12.56 -1.79 6.99
CA VAL A 43 -13.07 -1.46 8.32
C VAL A 43 -12.83 0.02 8.60
N SER A 44 -13.79 0.67 9.26
CA SER A 44 -13.61 2.05 9.73
C SER A 44 -13.08 2.05 11.16
N LYS A 45 -12.10 2.92 11.42
CA LYS A 45 -11.50 3.13 12.73
C LYS A 45 -11.69 4.58 13.17
N ARG A 46 -11.81 4.78 14.49
CA ARG A 46 -11.91 6.10 15.11
C ARG A 46 -11.17 6.10 16.43
N MET A 47 -10.32 7.10 16.64
CA MET A 47 -9.56 7.29 17.88
C MET A 47 -9.27 8.78 18.08
N GLU A 48 -9.49 9.31 19.28
CA GLU A 48 -9.13 10.69 19.67
C GLU A 48 -9.58 11.76 18.64
N GLY A 49 -10.83 11.67 18.16
CA GLY A 49 -11.37 12.60 17.17
C GLY A 49 -10.90 12.39 15.73
N LYS A 50 -9.91 11.51 15.50
CA LYS A 50 -9.47 11.08 14.17
C LYS A 50 -10.26 9.86 13.70
N SER A 51 -10.46 9.77 12.40
CA SER A 51 -11.10 8.62 11.76
C SER A 51 -10.41 8.28 10.46
N TRP A 52 -10.24 6.98 10.21
CA TRP A 52 -9.61 6.46 9.01
C TRP A 52 -10.29 5.15 8.59
N SER A 53 -10.06 4.74 7.36
CA SER A 53 -10.49 3.43 6.85
C SER A 53 -9.26 2.55 6.69
N GLU A 54 -9.35 1.28 7.10
CA GLU A 54 -8.31 0.29 6.88
C GLU A 54 -8.81 -0.78 5.93
N ILE A 55 -7.96 -1.23 5.01
CA ILE A 55 -8.22 -2.41 4.19
C ILE A 55 -7.27 -3.51 4.66
N LEU A 56 -7.83 -4.63 5.08
CA LEU A 56 -7.11 -5.81 5.52
C LEU A 56 -7.27 -6.91 4.47
N GLY A 57 -6.26 -7.75 4.31
CA GLY A 57 -6.38 -8.98 3.53
C GLY A 57 -5.06 -9.74 3.48
N ARG A 58 -4.91 -10.55 2.44
CA ARG A 58 -3.69 -11.34 2.21
C ARG A 58 -3.21 -11.21 0.77
N ILE A 59 -1.92 -11.47 0.58
CA ILE A 59 -1.28 -11.48 -0.74
C ILE A 59 -0.97 -12.94 -1.07
N ASP A 60 -1.75 -13.52 -1.97
CA ASP A 60 -1.57 -14.88 -2.47
C ASP A 60 -0.67 -14.85 -3.70
N ILE A 61 0.63 -14.99 -3.45
CA ILE A 61 1.67 -15.07 -4.48
C ILE A 61 2.45 -16.36 -4.31
N PRO A 62 2.90 -16.99 -5.41
CA PRO A 62 3.60 -18.29 -5.38
C PRO A 62 4.85 -18.34 -4.47
N ALA A 63 5.45 -17.18 -4.16
CA ALA A 63 6.66 -17.07 -3.36
C ALA A 63 6.44 -16.99 -1.83
N GLY A 64 5.20 -16.88 -1.35
CA GLY A 64 4.85 -16.95 0.08
C GLY A 64 4.03 -15.74 0.57
N SER A 65 2.78 -16.03 0.96
CA SER A 65 1.81 -15.07 1.51
C SER A 65 2.13 -14.67 2.95
N LYS A 66 1.99 -13.38 3.29
CA LYS A 66 1.97 -12.93 4.69
C LYS A 66 0.77 -12.05 4.99
N ALA A 67 0.82 -10.76 4.65
CA ALA A 67 -0.22 -9.82 5.05
C ALA A 67 -0.31 -8.64 4.08
N PHE A 68 -1.56 -8.23 3.80
CA PHE A 68 -1.86 -6.97 3.13
C PHE A 68 -2.55 -6.03 4.12
N TRP A 69 -2.06 -4.79 4.18
CA TRP A 69 -2.70 -3.75 5.00
C TRP A 69 -2.67 -2.41 4.27
N ALA A 70 -3.80 -1.72 4.22
CA ALA A 70 -3.86 -0.34 3.77
C ALA A 70 -4.57 0.55 4.79
N MET A 71 -4.18 1.81 4.85
CA MET A 71 -4.79 2.87 5.65
C MET A 71 -5.11 4.07 4.76
N ILE A 72 -6.33 4.55 4.89
CA ILE A 72 -6.85 5.73 4.19
C ILE A 72 -7.28 6.75 5.24
N LYS A 73 -6.58 7.88 5.28
CA LYS A 73 -6.86 9.00 6.18
C LYS A 73 -7.08 10.29 5.39
N LYS A 74 -7.77 11.24 6.04
CA LYS A 74 -8.03 12.56 5.47
C LYS A 74 -6.84 13.51 5.63
N ASP A 75 -6.16 13.42 6.77
CA ASP A 75 -5.15 14.39 7.14
C ASP A 75 -3.84 14.13 6.39
N PHE A 76 -3.28 15.18 5.81
CA PHE A 76 -1.93 15.20 5.22
C PHE A 76 -1.06 16.10 6.09
N THR A 77 0.04 15.56 6.62
CA THR A 77 0.95 16.29 7.51
C THR A 77 2.40 16.09 7.09
N GLU A 78 3.32 16.92 7.56
CA GLU A 78 4.75 16.74 7.26
C GLU A 78 5.28 15.37 7.74
N ARG A 79 4.79 14.89 8.89
CA ARG A 79 5.17 13.58 9.45
C ARG A 79 4.56 12.42 8.68
N GLU A 80 3.38 12.60 8.12
CA GLU A 80 2.65 11.59 7.37
C GLU A 80 2.12 12.20 6.06
N PRO A 81 3.02 12.44 5.07
CA PRO A 81 2.71 13.16 3.86
C PRO A 81 2.04 12.24 2.83
N TYR A 82 0.91 11.64 3.23
CA TYR A 82 0.12 10.74 2.41
C TYR A 82 -1.33 10.69 2.92
N HIS A 83 -2.24 10.39 2.00
CA HIS A 83 -3.64 10.06 2.30
C HIS A 83 -3.86 8.54 2.34
N LEU A 84 -3.17 7.82 1.46
CA LEU A 84 -3.15 6.36 1.39
C LEU A 84 -1.76 5.86 1.76
N PHE A 85 -1.73 4.83 2.60
CA PHE A 85 -0.55 4.02 2.85
C PHE A 85 -0.94 2.55 2.67
N ILE A 86 -0.15 1.79 1.93
CA ILE A 86 -0.28 0.35 1.78
C ILE A 86 1.03 -0.31 2.18
N ARG A 87 0.95 -1.39 2.93
CA ARG A 87 2.04 -2.31 3.23
C ARG A 87 1.80 -3.64 2.52
N PHE A 88 2.77 -4.04 1.72
CA PHE A 88 2.85 -5.36 1.10
C PHE A 88 3.88 -6.19 1.85
N ASP A 89 3.42 -7.05 2.77
CA ASP A 89 4.30 -8.00 3.46
C ASP A 89 4.38 -9.27 2.60
N MET A 90 5.48 -9.42 1.86
CA MET A 90 5.65 -10.49 0.88
C MET A 90 7.09 -10.95 0.76
N ASN A 91 7.25 -12.19 0.29
CA ASN A 91 8.53 -12.73 -0.11
C ASN A 91 8.62 -12.74 -1.64
N ALA A 92 9.83 -12.67 -2.17
CA ALA A 92 10.10 -12.85 -3.59
C ALA A 92 11.35 -13.70 -3.82
N GLU A 93 11.39 -14.35 -4.97
CA GLU A 93 12.57 -15.09 -5.42
C GLU A 93 13.52 -14.15 -6.16
N GLY A 94 14.83 -14.34 -5.96
CA GLY A 94 15.87 -13.56 -6.62
C GLY A 94 17.23 -14.22 -6.44
N GLU A 95 18.22 -13.81 -7.23
CA GLU A 95 19.62 -14.22 -6.99
C GLU A 95 20.19 -13.49 -5.77
N THR A 96 19.79 -12.23 -5.59
CA THR A 96 20.08 -11.37 -4.44
C THR A 96 18.81 -10.81 -3.79
N ILE A 97 18.94 -10.20 -2.61
CA ILE A 97 17.81 -9.51 -1.96
C ILE A 97 17.39 -8.27 -2.77
N GLU A 98 18.34 -7.61 -3.42
CA GLU A 98 18.12 -6.47 -4.29
C GLU A 98 17.26 -6.86 -5.50
N ASP A 99 17.55 -8.01 -6.14
CA ASP A 99 16.75 -8.52 -7.25
C ASP A 99 15.32 -8.85 -6.80
N ALA A 100 15.19 -9.52 -5.65
CA ALA A 100 13.89 -9.85 -5.08
C ALA A 100 13.07 -8.58 -4.79
N ARG A 101 13.69 -7.52 -4.24
CA ARG A 101 13.01 -6.25 -3.99
C ARG A 101 12.64 -5.52 -5.27
N ALA A 102 13.54 -5.45 -6.24
CA ALA A 102 13.27 -4.86 -7.54
C ALA A 102 12.07 -5.54 -8.23
N SER A 103 11.96 -6.86 -8.13
CA SER A 103 10.82 -7.61 -8.68
C SER A 103 9.49 -7.24 -8.02
N VAL A 104 9.46 -7.09 -6.69
CA VAL A 104 8.26 -6.68 -5.96
C VAL A 104 7.89 -5.24 -6.31
N LYS A 105 8.87 -4.33 -6.32
CA LYS A 105 8.65 -2.93 -6.71
C LYS A 105 8.03 -2.84 -8.10
N ALA A 106 8.63 -3.51 -9.08
CA ALA A 106 8.12 -3.54 -10.45
C ALA A 106 6.71 -4.11 -10.55
N TRP A 107 6.39 -5.16 -9.77
CA TRP A 107 5.04 -5.71 -9.70
C TRP A 107 4.04 -4.70 -9.12
N VAL A 108 4.36 -4.02 -8.02
CA VAL A 108 3.49 -2.99 -7.43
C VAL A 108 3.28 -1.84 -8.40
N GLU A 109 4.34 -1.35 -9.04
CA GLU A 109 4.29 -0.25 -10.01
C GLU A 109 3.51 -0.60 -11.28
N SER A 110 3.59 -1.86 -11.74
CA SER A 110 2.94 -2.28 -12.98
C SER A 110 1.50 -2.74 -12.78
N ASN A 111 1.15 -3.27 -11.61
CA ASN A 111 -0.15 -3.89 -11.37
C ASN A 111 -1.01 -3.09 -10.39
N VAL A 112 -0.44 -2.59 -9.29
CA VAL A 112 -1.23 -1.94 -8.24
C VAL A 112 -1.44 -0.46 -8.52
N VAL A 113 -0.36 0.25 -8.85
CA VAL A 113 -0.39 1.70 -9.11
C VAL A 113 -1.42 2.08 -10.18
N PRO A 114 -1.48 1.43 -11.36
CA PRO A 114 -2.43 1.80 -12.40
C PRO A 114 -3.89 1.58 -11.98
N LYS A 115 -4.16 0.54 -11.18
CA LYS A 115 -5.51 0.23 -10.68
C LYS A 115 -6.02 1.31 -9.74
N ILE A 116 -5.15 1.79 -8.84
CA ILE A 116 -5.47 2.88 -7.92
C ILE A 116 -5.70 4.17 -8.71
N GLN A 117 -4.81 4.51 -9.64
CA GLN A 117 -4.92 5.73 -10.46
C GLN A 117 -6.15 5.74 -11.38
N ALA A 118 -6.59 4.58 -11.88
CA ALA A 118 -7.80 4.47 -12.68
C ALA A 118 -9.08 4.75 -11.86
N ASN A 119 -9.07 4.45 -10.57
CA ASN A 119 -10.24 4.55 -9.69
C ASN A 119 -10.23 5.78 -8.77
N THR A 120 -9.08 6.44 -8.61
CA THR A 120 -8.89 7.59 -7.72
C THR A 120 -7.98 8.65 -8.34
N GLN A 121 -8.32 9.94 -8.14
CA GLN A 121 -7.47 11.05 -8.58
C GLN A 121 -6.31 11.23 -7.60
N THR A 122 -5.11 10.86 -8.03
CA THR A 122 -3.86 10.97 -7.26
C THR A 122 -3.03 12.15 -7.78
N LYS A 123 -2.55 13.01 -6.87
CA LYS A 123 -1.49 13.98 -7.17
C LYS A 123 -0.13 13.30 -7.23
N THR A 124 0.15 12.45 -6.25
CA THR A 124 1.39 11.70 -6.16
C THR A 124 1.13 10.27 -5.72
N ILE A 125 1.96 9.34 -6.21
CA ILE A 125 2.00 7.96 -5.77
C ILE A 125 3.45 7.49 -5.82
N LYS A 126 3.91 6.80 -4.78
CA LYS A 126 5.29 6.32 -4.68
C LYS A 126 5.30 4.91 -4.13
N VAL A 127 6.14 4.06 -4.71
CA VAL A 127 6.46 2.73 -4.20
C VAL A 127 7.83 2.82 -3.51
N LEU A 128 7.88 2.41 -2.25
CA LEU A 128 9.00 2.62 -1.35
C LEU A 128 9.43 1.29 -0.73
N GLU A 129 10.74 1.14 -0.56
CA GLU A 129 11.33 0.13 0.32
C GLU A 129 11.23 0.55 1.79
N PRO A 130 11.42 -0.38 2.75
CA PRO A 130 11.32 -0.07 4.18
C PRO A 130 12.28 0.99 4.71
N ASN A 131 13.46 1.12 4.11
CA ASN A 131 14.45 2.15 4.44
C ASN A 131 14.12 3.52 3.85
N GLU A 132 13.14 3.62 2.95
CA GLU A 132 12.73 4.87 2.30
C GLU A 132 11.51 5.53 2.97
N ILE A 133 10.83 4.83 3.90
CA ILE A 133 9.83 5.45 4.76
C ILE A 133 10.53 6.49 5.64
N PHE A 134 9.91 7.66 5.78
CA PHE A 134 10.39 8.77 6.60
C PHE A 134 10.97 8.28 7.94
N LEU A 135 12.30 8.30 8.03
CA LEU A 135 13.04 8.25 9.27
C LEU A 135 13.11 9.71 9.76
N PRO A 136 12.47 10.07 10.89
CA PRO A 136 12.71 11.38 11.46
C PRO A 136 14.22 11.53 11.67
N LYS A 137 14.78 12.64 11.19
CA LYS A 137 16.13 13.02 11.60
C LYS A 137 16.06 13.18 13.12
N LEU A 138 16.81 12.33 13.83
CA LEU A 138 17.05 12.54 15.25
C LEU A 138 18.05 13.70 15.31
N ASP A 139 17.56 14.89 15.61
CA ASP A 139 18.39 16.01 16.02
C ASP A 139 18.93 15.78 17.45
#